data_AF-A0A4R6KMH2-F1
#
_entry.id   AF-A0A4R6KMH2-F1
#
_cell.length_a   1.000
_cell.length_b   1.000
_cell.length_c   1.000
_cell.angle_alpha   90.00
_cell.angle_beta   90.00
_cell.angle_gamma   90.00
#
_symmetry.space_group_name_H-M   'P 1'
#
loop_
_entity.id
_entity.type
_entity.pdbx_description
1 polymer ?
#
loop_
_entity_poly.entity_id
_entity_poly.type
_entity_poly.pdbx_seq_one_letter_code
_entity_poly.pdbx_strand_id
1 'polypeptide(L)'
;MGAEVRVGVEEVGSDDARLEELALQLRQELLTLDVRSVEPYREGEAPEGTRGGLAALAGVLSVSLAPGLQAVGAVVAVVRAWLQRSGSGRTVKIAIDGDVIELTGASDAVQQQLVDAWVKKHSATD
;
A
#
# COMPACT_ATOMS: atom_id res chain seq x y z
N MET A 1 -7.34 11.99 -14.17
CA MET A 1 -5.96 11.50 -13.89
C MET A 1 -6.10 10.20 -13.11
N GLY A 2 -5.27 9.18 -13.33
CA GLY A 2 -5.38 7.94 -12.52
C GLY A 2 -4.88 8.20 -11.11
N ALA A 3 -5.49 7.59 -10.10
CA ALA A 3 -5.00 7.66 -8.73
C ALA A 3 -3.66 6.92 -8.61
N GLU A 4 -2.70 7.55 -7.92
CA GLU A 4 -1.42 6.94 -7.54
C GLU A 4 -1.53 6.47 -6.09
N VAL A 5 -1.23 5.19 -5.86
CA VAL A 5 -1.18 4.61 -4.51
C VAL A 5 0.24 4.22 -4.18
N ARG A 6 0.71 4.58 -2.99
CA ARG A 6 2.02 4.14 -2.49
C ARG A 6 1.83 3.06 -1.45
N VAL A 7 2.66 2.02 -1.53
CA VAL A 7 2.61 0.85 -0.65
C VAL A 7 4.01 0.60 -0.11
N GLY A 8 4.17 0.68 1.21
CA GLY A 8 5.44 0.38 1.89
C GLY A 8 5.27 -0.72 2.91
N VAL A 9 6.24 -1.63 2.96
CA VAL A 9 6.26 -2.74 3.92
C VAL A 9 7.22 -2.42 5.05
N GLU A 10 6.83 -2.80 6.26
CA GLU A 10 7.63 -2.76 7.47
C GLU A 10 7.65 -4.14 8.11
N GLU A 11 8.79 -4.52 8.66
CA GLU A 11 8.93 -5.71 9.49
C GLU A 11 9.90 -5.42 10.65
N VAL A 12 9.46 -5.70 11.87
CA VAL A 12 10.22 -5.36 13.09
C VAL A 12 11.59 -6.04 13.08
N GLY A 13 12.66 -5.25 13.25
CA GLY A 13 14.04 -5.75 13.31
C GLY A 13 14.64 -6.10 11.95
N SER A 14 13.98 -5.73 10.85
CA SER A 14 14.49 -5.92 9.49
C SER A 14 15.40 -4.78 9.05
N ASP A 15 16.33 -5.11 8.15
CA ASP A 15 17.17 -4.14 7.44
C ASP A 15 16.55 -3.77 6.08
N ASP A 16 17.15 -2.78 5.40
CA ASP A 16 16.64 -2.27 4.13
C ASP A 16 16.58 -3.35 3.03
N ALA A 17 17.59 -4.22 2.96
CA ALA A 17 17.64 -5.30 1.98
C ALA A 17 16.46 -6.26 2.16
N ARG A 18 16.12 -6.60 3.40
CA ARG A 18 14.95 -7.42 3.71
C ARG A 18 13.64 -6.72 3.36
N LEU A 19 13.52 -5.41 3.59
CA LEU A 19 12.33 -4.66 3.20
C LEU A 19 12.17 -4.59 1.66
N GLU A 20 13.28 -4.45 0.92
CA GLU A 20 13.28 -4.52 -0.55
C GLU A 20 12.84 -5.90 -1.08
N GLU A 21 13.31 -6.99 -0.47
CA GLU A 21 12.85 -8.34 -0.82
C GLU A 21 11.35 -8.52 -0.57
N LEU A 22 10.85 -8.04 0.56
CA LEU A 22 9.42 -8.08 0.88
C LEU A 22 8.60 -7.22 -0.08
N ALA A 23 9.12 -6.06 -0.47
CA ALA A 23 8.50 -5.22 -1.48
C ALA A 23 8.42 -5.91 -2.84
N LEU A 24 9.47 -6.63 -3.25
CA LEU A 24 9.45 -7.39 -4.50
C LEU A 24 8.41 -8.52 -4.47
N GLN A 25 8.22 -9.19 -3.32
CA GLN A 25 7.17 -10.19 -3.14
C GLN A 25 5.78 -9.55 -3.23
N LEU A 26 5.55 -8.46 -2.48
CA LEU A 26 4.29 -7.73 -2.50
C LEU A 26 3.96 -7.17 -3.89
N ARG A 27 4.98 -6.72 -4.63
CA ARG A 27 4.84 -6.28 -6.02
C ARG A 27 4.24 -7.37 -6.91
N GLN A 28 4.66 -8.63 -6.76
CA GLN A 28 4.09 -9.72 -7.56
C GLN A 28 2.60 -9.90 -7.29
N GLU A 29 2.18 -9.73 -6.04
CA GLU A 29 0.76 -9.79 -5.66
C GLU A 29 -0.02 -8.63 -6.27
N LEU A 30 0.51 -7.41 -6.18
CA LEU A 30 -0.14 -6.20 -6.72
C LEU A 30 -0.26 -6.24 -8.25
N LEU A 31 0.70 -6.85 -8.95
CA LEU A 31 0.65 -7.03 -10.41
C LEU A 31 -0.41 -8.04 -10.87
N THR A 32 -1.05 -8.78 -9.95
CA THR A 32 -2.22 -9.61 -10.30
C THR A 32 -3.50 -8.78 -10.48
N LEU A 33 -3.49 -7.52 -10.02
CA LEU A 33 -4.58 -6.57 -10.20
C LEU A 33 -4.51 -5.93 -11.59
N ASP A 34 -5.64 -5.39 -12.05
CA ASP A 34 -5.72 -4.57 -13.26
C ASP A 34 -5.16 -3.16 -12.99
N VAL A 35 -3.85 -3.09 -12.77
CA VAL A 35 -3.08 -1.87 -12.53
C VAL A 35 -2.25 -1.52 -13.76
N ARG A 36 -1.99 -0.22 -13.96
CA ARG A 36 -1.18 0.24 -15.09
C ARG A 36 0.29 -0.09 -14.90
N SER A 37 0.80 0.05 -13.67
CA SER A 37 2.17 -0.29 -13.32
C SER A 37 2.34 -0.42 -11.81
N VAL A 38 3.39 -1.16 -11.41
CA VAL A 38 3.89 -1.21 -10.04
C VAL A 38 5.41 -1.06 -10.11
N GLU A 39 5.92 0.09 -9.68
CA GLU A 39 7.32 0.47 -9.78
C GLU A 39 7.93 0.76 -8.41
N PRO A 40 9.23 0.52 -8.19
CA PRO A 40 9.91 1.02 -7.01
C PRO A 40 9.78 2.55 -6.94
N TYR A 41 9.34 3.06 -5.80
CA TYR A 41 9.25 4.49 -5.57
C TYR A 41 10.65 5.07 -5.34
N ARG A 42 10.96 6.16 -6.05
CA ARG A 42 12.22 6.91 -5.87
C ARG A 42 11.93 8.28 -5.28
N GLU A 43 12.69 8.69 -4.27
CA GLU A 43 12.57 10.04 -3.70
C GLU A 43 12.78 11.10 -4.79
N GLY A 44 11.74 11.91 -5.05
CA GLY A 44 11.74 12.95 -6.08
C GLY A 44 10.49 12.94 -6.97
N GLU A 45 9.75 11.83 -7.04
CA GLU A 45 8.53 11.68 -7.86
C GLU A 45 7.23 12.06 -7.13
N ALA A 46 7.27 12.41 -5.85
CA ALA A 46 6.04 12.72 -5.10
C ALA A 46 5.49 14.13 -5.38
N PRO A 47 4.19 14.26 -5.74
CA PRO A 47 3.44 15.50 -5.54
C PRO A 47 3.56 16.06 -4.12
N GLU A 48 3.53 17.39 -4.00
CA GLU A 48 3.58 18.09 -2.72
C GLU A 48 2.41 17.65 -1.83
N GLY A 49 2.71 17.14 -0.63
CA GLY A 49 1.70 16.71 0.36
C GLY A 49 1.84 15.28 0.88
N THR A 50 2.64 14.41 0.23
CA THR A 50 2.84 13.02 0.71
C THR A 50 4.12 12.79 1.53
N ARG A 51 4.89 13.84 1.80
CA ARG A 51 6.10 13.75 2.63
C ARG A 51 5.68 13.49 4.08
N GLY A 52 5.86 12.28 4.59
CA GLY A 52 5.70 12.08 6.04
C GLY A 52 5.98 10.70 6.60
N GLY A 53 5.58 9.61 5.93
CA GLY A 53 5.67 8.27 6.53
C GLY A 53 6.42 7.23 5.69
N LEU A 54 6.03 7.10 4.42
CA LEU A 54 6.53 6.03 3.56
C LEU A 54 7.94 6.32 2.99
N ALA A 55 8.30 7.58 2.73
CA ALA A 55 9.56 7.92 2.08
C ALA A 55 10.82 7.44 2.83
N ALA A 56 10.70 7.21 4.15
CA ALA A 56 11.77 6.68 4.97
C ALA A 56 11.89 5.14 4.93
N LEU A 57 10.99 4.44 4.24
CA LEU A 57 11.00 2.99 4.13
C LEU A 57 11.79 2.54 2.90
N ALA A 58 12.69 1.60 3.11
CA ALA A 58 13.21 0.79 2.01
C ALA A 58 12.07 -0.04 1.38
N GLY A 59 12.10 -0.22 0.06
CA GLY A 59 11.11 -1.04 -0.63
C GLY A 59 9.70 -0.43 -0.78
N VAL A 60 9.56 0.89 -0.86
CA VAL A 60 8.27 1.49 -1.24
C VAL A 60 7.96 1.24 -2.72
N LEU A 61 6.71 0.92 -3.01
CA LEU A 61 6.17 0.76 -4.36
C LEU A 61 5.21 1.90 -4.68
N SER A 62 5.31 2.44 -5.90
CA SER A 62 4.27 3.25 -6.52
C SER A 62 3.41 2.37 -7.43
N VAL A 63 2.09 2.41 -7.20
CA VAL A 63 1.07 1.66 -7.92
C VAL A 63 0.23 2.66 -8.71
N SER A 64 0.32 2.60 -10.03
CA SER A 64 -0.53 3.40 -10.92
C SER A 64 -1.83 2.65 -11.20
N LEU A 65 -2.95 3.17 -10.71
CA LEU A 65 -4.25 2.52 -10.89
C LEU A 65 -4.84 2.82 -12.27
N ALA A 66 -5.55 1.84 -12.83
CA ALA A 66 -6.44 2.10 -13.97
C ALA A 66 -7.63 2.97 -13.51
N PRO A 67 -8.26 3.76 -14.40
CA PRO A 67 -9.44 4.54 -14.06
C PRO A 67 -10.58 3.58 -13.69
N GLY A 68 -11.24 3.84 -12.55
CA GLY A 68 -12.37 3.03 -12.10
C GLY A 68 -12.57 3.03 -10.59
N LEU A 69 -13.82 2.93 -10.17
CA LEU A 69 -14.29 3.14 -8.79
C LEU A 69 -13.77 2.13 -7.75
N GLN A 70 -13.17 1.00 -8.16
CA GLN A 70 -12.89 -0.16 -7.29
C GLN A 70 -11.39 -0.44 -7.05
N ALA A 71 -10.49 0.32 -7.67
CA ALA A 71 -9.08 -0.03 -7.72
C ALA A 71 -8.39 0.04 -6.34
N VAL A 72 -8.76 1.01 -5.49
CA VAL A 72 -8.21 1.16 -4.13
C VAL A 72 -8.61 -0.01 -3.22
N GLY A 73 -9.88 -0.43 -3.27
CA GLY A 73 -10.37 -1.57 -2.49
C GLY A 73 -9.66 -2.88 -2.86
N ALA A 74 -9.37 -3.09 -4.14
CA ALA A 74 -8.64 -4.26 -4.61
C ALA A 74 -7.19 -4.31 -4.10
N VAL A 75 -6.47 -3.17 -4.11
CA VAL A 75 -5.12 -3.05 -3.52
C VAL A 75 -5.15 -3.43 -2.03
N VAL A 76 -6.08 -2.87 -1.27
CA VAL A 76 -6.22 -3.16 0.16
C VAL A 76 -6.50 -4.65 0.41
N ALA A 77 -7.37 -5.27 -0.39
CA ALA A 77 -7.71 -6.69 -0.27
C ALA A 77 -6.49 -7.59 -0.52
N VAL A 78 -5.71 -7.30 -1.57
CA VAL A 78 -4.48 -8.03 -1.90
C VAL A 78 -3.44 -7.89 -0.79
N VAL A 79 -3.20 -6.66 -0.31
CA VAL A 79 -2.26 -6.40 0.79
C VAL A 79 -2.66 -7.17 2.05
N ARG A 80 -3.95 -7.16 2.41
CA ARG A 80 -4.47 -7.92 3.57
C ARG A 80 -4.25 -9.41 3.40
N ALA A 81 -4.58 -9.97 2.24
CA ALA A 81 -4.36 -11.38 1.96
C ALA A 81 -2.87 -11.77 2.04
N TRP A 82 -1.98 -10.90 1.55
CA TRP A 82 -0.54 -11.10 1.64
C TRP A 82 -0.01 -11.05 3.09
N LEU A 83 -0.49 -10.08 3.88
CA LEU A 83 -0.17 -9.96 5.30
C LEU A 83 -0.62 -11.19 6.10
N GLN A 84 -1.82 -11.71 5.83
CA GLN A 84 -2.35 -12.89 6.52
C GLN A 84 -1.53 -14.16 6.26
N ARG A 85 -0.88 -14.30 5.10
CA ARG A 85 0.01 -15.43 4.78
C ARG A 85 1.35 -15.35 5.49
N SER A 86 1.76 -14.16 5.92
CA SER A 86 3.13 -13.87 6.37
C SER A 86 3.36 -14.08 7.88
N GLY A 87 2.31 -14.31 8.67
CA GLY A 87 2.40 -14.42 10.14
C GLY A 87 2.47 -13.07 10.84
N SER A 88 2.74 -13.07 12.15
CA SER A 88 2.85 -11.84 12.96
C SER A 88 4.19 -11.14 12.76
N GLY A 89 4.19 -9.80 12.69
CA GLY A 89 5.40 -8.98 12.66
C GLY A 89 5.59 -8.11 11.41
N ARG A 90 4.75 -8.30 10.38
CA ARG A 90 4.68 -7.43 9.20
C ARG A 90 3.54 -6.44 9.28
N THR A 91 3.85 -5.25 8.80
CA THR A 91 2.92 -4.14 8.63
C THR A 91 3.07 -3.60 7.21
N VAL A 92 1.97 -3.20 6.59
CA VAL A 92 1.99 -2.47 5.32
C VAL A 92 1.28 -1.15 5.50
N LYS A 93 1.94 -0.07 5.10
CA LYS A 93 1.37 1.27 5.04
C LYS A 93 0.97 1.58 3.60
N ILE A 94 -0.25 2.07 3.43
CA ILE A 94 -0.79 2.46 2.13
C ILE A 94 -1.09 3.96 2.17
N ALA A 95 -0.61 4.72 1.19
CA ALA A 95 -0.86 6.15 1.06
C ALA A 95 -1.49 6.53 -0.29
N ILE A 96 -2.43 7.46 -0.23
CA ILE A 96 -3.12 8.06 -1.39
C ILE A 96 -3.54 9.49 -1.01
N ASP A 97 -3.31 10.46 -1.90
CA ASP A 97 -3.68 11.88 -1.67
C ASP A 97 -3.26 12.48 -0.32
N GLY A 98 -2.16 11.99 0.27
CA GLY A 98 -1.66 12.41 1.58
C GLY A 98 -2.29 11.69 2.78
N ASP A 99 -3.35 10.92 2.58
CA ASP A 99 -3.93 10.05 3.59
C ASP A 99 -3.15 8.72 3.67
N VAL A 100 -2.87 8.26 4.88
CA VAL A 100 -2.15 7.00 5.13
C VAL A 100 -2.99 6.08 6.00
N ILE A 101 -3.05 4.81 5.64
CA ILE A 101 -3.61 3.74 6.47
C ILE A 101 -2.57 2.66 6.70
N GLU A 102 -2.55 2.13 7.93
CA GLU A 102 -1.66 1.04 8.33
C GLU A 102 -2.45 -0.27 8.42
N LEU A 103 -1.89 -1.34 7.85
CA LEU A 103 -2.45 -2.67 7.82
C LEU A 103 -1.48 -3.67 8.46
N THR A 104 -2.01 -4.52 9.33
CA THR A 104 -1.29 -5.61 9.97
C THR A 104 -1.94 -6.96 9.62
N GLY A 105 -1.20 -8.06 9.81
CA GLY A 105 -1.75 -9.42 9.60
C GLY A 105 -2.85 -9.80 10.60
N ALA A 106 -2.88 -9.19 11.78
CA ALA A 106 -3.89 -9.41 12.81
C ALA A 106 -4.88 -8.23 12.81
N SER A 107 -5.93 -8.31 11.98
CA SER A 107 -6.95 -7.27 11.92
C SER A 107 -8.17 -7.62 12.76
N ASP A 108 -8.54 -6.74 13.68
CA ASP A 108 -9.79 -6.81 14.42
C ASP A 108 -10.94 -6.07 13.68
N ALA A 109 -12.13 -6.11 14.27
CA ALA A 109 -13.34 -5.48 13.72
C ALA A 109 -13.27 -3.95 13.66
N VAL A 110 -12.42 -3.31 14.47
CA VAL A 110 -12.23 -1.85 14.46
C VAL A 110 -11.35 -1.47 13.27
N GLN A 111 -10.27 -2.21 13.03
CA GLN A 111 -9.40 -2.03 11.88
C GLN A 111 -10.14 -2.28 10.55
N GLN A 112 -11.11 -3.21 10.51
CA GLN A 112 -11.97 -3.39 9.33
C GLN A 112 -12.81 -2.14 9.04
N GLN A 113 -13.47 -1.57 10.06
CA GLN A 113 -14.28 -0.37 9.88
C GLN A 113 -13.46 0.84 9.42
N LEU A 114 -12.24 1.01 9.95
CA LEU A 114 -11.31 2.05 9.50
C LEU A 114 -10.90 1.85 8.05
N VAL A 115 -10.62 0.61 7.66
CA VAL A 115 -10.32 0.26 6.27
C VAL A 115 -11.50 0.55 5.34
N ASP A 116 -12.70 0.14 5.70
CA ASP A 116 -13.90 0.37 4.89
C ASP A 116 -14.17 1.87 4.69
N ALA A 117 -14.03 2.66 5.76
CA ALA A 117 -14.19 4.10 5.70
C ALA A 117 -13.13 4.77 4.81
N TRP A 118 -11.87 4.32 4.91
CA TRP A 118 -10.77 4.82 4.09
C TRP A 118 -10.96 4.46 2.61
N VAL A 119 -11.29 3.21 2.29
CA VAL A 119 -11.60 2.77 0.92
C VAL A 119 -12.75 3.59 0.36
N LYS A 120 -13.83 3.80 1.12
CA LYS A 120 -14.98 4.60 0.70
C LYS A 120 -14.59 6.06 0.39
N LYS A 121 -13.76 6.68 1.23
CA LYS A 121 -13.28 8.05 1.02
C LYS A 121 -12.54 8.20 -0.31
N HIS A 122 -11.68 7.23 -0.65
CA HIS A 122 -10.84 7.29 -1.85
C HIS A 122 -11.44 6.65 -3.10
N SER A 123 -12.57 5.95 -2.98
CA SER A 123 -13.33 5.44 -4.12
C SER A 123 -14.40 6.43 -4.60
N ALA A 124 -14.74 7.43 -3.79
CA ALA A 124 -15.77 8.43 -4.10
C ALA A 124 -15.24 9.68 -4.82
N THR A 125 -13.91 9.84 -4.92
CA THR A 125 -13.26 10.92 -5.64
C THR A 125 -12.95 10.45 -7.06
N ASP A 126 -13.90 10.65 -7.98
CA ASP A 126 -13.70 10.60 -9.44
C ASP A 126 -13.88 12.00 -10.04
#